data_AF-W1XZ13-F1
#
_entry.id   AF-W1XZ13-F1
#
_cell.length_a   1.000
_cell.length_b   1.000
_cell.length_c   1.000
_cell.angle_alpha   90.00
_cell.angle_beta   90.00
_cell.angle_gamma   90.00
#
_symmetry.space_group_name_H-M   'P 1'
#
loop_
_entity.id
_entity.type
_entity.pdbx_description
1 polymer ?
#
loop_
_entity_poly.entity_id
_entity_poly.type
_entity_poly.pdbx_seq_one_letter_code
_entity_poly.pdbx_strand_id
1 'polypeptide(L)' 'NRVEGKQEYTSLLYIPSQAPWDMWNRDHKHGLNLDVQRVFIMDDAEQFMPNYLRFVRGLIDSSDLPLNVS' A
#
# COMPACT_ATOMS: atom_id res chain seq x y z
N ASN A 1 4.93 11.56 -2.00
CA ASN A 1 3.84 12.47 -2.41
C ASN A 1 2.99 12.69 -1.16
N ARG A 2 2.61 13.93 -0.84
CA ARG A 2 1.79 14.23 0.34
C ARG A 2 0.46 14.83 -0.12
N VAL A 3 -0.63 14.34 0.43
CA VAL A 3 -1.99 14.81 0.17
C VAL A 3 -2.55 15.37 1.48
N GLU A 4 -3.20 16.53 1.39
CA GLU A 4 -3.81 17.25 2.52
C GLU A 4 -5.31 17.52 2.21
N GLY A 5 -6.12 17.74 3.25
CA GLY A 5 -7.53 18.12 3.11
C GLY A 5 -8.49 17.08 3.69
N LYS A 6 -9.42 16.56 2.87
CA LYS A 6 -10.41 15.58 3.33
C LYS A 6 -9.79 14.23 3.73
N GLN A 7 -8.65 13.91 3.14
CA GLN A 7 -7.81 12.77 3.52
C GLN A 7 -6.37 13.27 3.60
N GLU A 8 -5.71 13.03 4.73
CA GLU A 8 -4.30 13.36 4.93
C GLU A 8 -3.45 12.08 4.95
N TYR A 9 -2.59 11.95 3.93
CA TYR A 9 -1.67 10.82 3.82
C TYR A 9 -0.42 11.17 3.02
N THR A 10 0.65 10.41 3.28
CA THR A 10 1.86 10.41 2.48
C THR A 10 1.98 9.09 1.75
N SER A 11 2.17 9.12 0.43
CA SER A 11 2.37 7.93 -0.39
C SER A 11 3.75 7.92 -1.05
N LEU A 12 4.36 6.75 -1.05
CA LEU A 12 5.58 6.45 -1.81
C LEU A 12 5.31 5.20 -2.63
N LEU A 13 5.10 5.36 -3.94
CA LEU A 13 4.80 4.28 -4.86
C LEU A 13 5.96 4.09 -5.82
N TYR A 14 6.31 2.84 -6.12
CA TYR A 14 7.33 2.49 -7.09
C TYR A 14 6.87 1.37 -8.02
N ILE A 15 7.41 1.40 -9.23
CA ILE A 15 7.18 0.40 -10.26
C ILE A 15 8.45 -0.46 -10.34
N PRO A 16 8.38 -1.77 -10.04
CA PRO A 16 9.51 -2.67 -10.21
C PRO A 16 10.02 -2.68 -11.65
N SER A 17 11.34 -2.74 -11.84
CA SER A 17 11.96 -2.87 -13.17
C SER A 17 11.75 -4.26 -13.78
N GLN A 18 11.53 -5.26 -12.95
CA GLN A 18 11.19 -6.63 -13.34
C GLN A 18 9.94 -7.07 -12.59
N ALA A 19 9.09 -7.85 -13.27
CA ALA A 19 7.90 -8.41 -12.66
C ALA A 19 8.29 -9.37 -11.51
N PRO A 20 7.57 -9.35 -10.37
CA PRO A 20 7.76 -10.34 -9.31
C PRO A 20 7.54 -11.77 -9.82
N TRP A 21 8.33 -12.72 -9.30
CA TRP A 21 8.32 -14.13 -9.73
C TRP A 21 6.97 -14.82 -9.50
N ASP A 22 6.22 -14.35 -8.50
CA ASP A 22 4.95 -14.86 -8.01
C ASP A 22 3.74 -14.03 -8.49
N MET A 23 3.94 -13.07 -9.41
CA MET A 23 2.88 -12.17 -9.90
C MET A 23 1.67 -12.91 -10.49
N TRP A 24 1.84 -14.14 -10.97
CA TRP A 24 0.77 -14.96 -11.55
C TRP A 24 0.16 -15.98 -10.60
N ASN A 25 0.70 -16.09 -9.38
CA ASN A 25 0.14 -16.96 -8.35
C ASN A 25 -1.12 -16.30 -7.78
N ARG A 26 -2.22 -17.07 -7.70
CA ARG A 26 -3.52 -16.57 -7.25
C ARG A 26 -3.50 -16.06 -5.80
N ASP A 27 -2.77 -16.76 -4.94
CA ASP A 27 -2.73 -16.47 -3.49
C ASP A 27 -1.50 -15.63 -3.11
N HIS A 28 -0.93 -14.92 -4.08
CA HIS A 28 0.25 -14.10 -3.87
C HIS A 28 -0.09 -12.83 -3.07
N LYS A 29 0.71 -12.58 -2.03
CA LYS A 29 0.62 -11.35 -1.25
C LYS A 29 1.18 -10.17 -2.04
N HIS A 30 0.31 -9.23 -2.33
CA HIS A 30 0.63 -8.01 -3.05
C HIS A 30 0.03 -6.79 -2.38
N GLY A 31 0.38 -5.59 -2.83
CA GLY A 31 -0.15 -4.35 -2.26
C GLY A 31 0.94 -3.50 -1.62
N LEU A 32 0.49 -2.62 -0.72
CA LEU A 32 1.29 -1.55 -0.15
C LEU A 32 1.44 -1.73 1.36
N ASN A 33 2.57 -1.27 1.89
CA ASN A 33 2.79 -1.20 3.33
C ASN A 33 1.93 -0.06 3.88
N LEU A 34 1.14 -0.36 4.90
CA LEU A 34 0.28 0.62 5.56
C LEU A 34 0.89 1.02 6.89
N ASP A 35 1.17 2.32 6.99
CA ASP A 35 1.52 2.99 8.23
C ASP A 35 0.38 3.92 8.63
N VAL A 36 0.13 4.03 9.94
CA VAL A 36 -0.81 5.00 10.50
C VAL A 36 -0.06 5.84 11.51
N GLN A 37 -0.04 7.17 11.31
CA GLN A 37 0.73 8.10 12.15
C GLN A 37 2.19 7.67 12.32
N ARG A 38 2.83 7.20 11.24
CA ARG A 38 4.20 6.64 11.23
C ARG A 38 4.39 5.38 12.09
N VAL A 39 3.31 4.70 12.47
CA VAL A 39 3.35 3.38 13.12
C VAL A 39 2.97 2.34 12.07
N PHE A 40 3.84 1.35 11.89
CA PHE A 40 3.58 0.23 10.98
C PHE A 40 2.37 -0.58 11.44
N ILE A 41 1.42 -0.81 10.53
CA ILE A 41 0.18 -1.56 10.80
C ILE A 41 0.18 -2.91 10.09
N MET A 42 0.35 -2.92 8.77
CA MET A 42 0.33 -4.14 7.97
C MET A 42 1.19 -4.05 6.72
N ASP A 43 1.68 -5.21 6.30
CA ASP A 43 2.33 -5.40 4.99
C ASP A 43 1.31 -5.91 3.97
N ASP A 44 1.57 -5.67 2.69
CA ASP A 44 0.76 -6.17 1.56
C ASP A 44 -0.75 -5.83 1.65
N ALA A 45 -1.09 -4.56 1.91
CA ALA A 45 -2.47 -4.11 1.88
C ALA A 45 -2.99 -4.02 0.43
N GLU A 46 -3.69 -5.06 -0.02
CA GLU A 46 -4.25 -5.20 -1.37
C GLU A 46 -5.38 -4.19 -1.66
N GLN A 47 -6.04 -3.67 -0.63
CA GLN A 47 -7.23 -2.81 -0.76
C GLN A 47 -6.93 -1.45 -1.42
N PHE A 48 -5.67 -1.01 -1.41
CA PHE A 48 -5.25 0.28 -1.97
C PHE A 48 -4.94 0.23 -3.46
N MET A 49 -4.83 -0.97 -4.06
CA MET A 49 -4.46 -1.14 -5.46
C MET A 49 -5.45 -2.05 -6.18
N PRO A 50 -5.94 -1.67 -7.36
CA PRO A 50 -6.74 -2.59 -8.16
C PRO A 50 -5.87 -3.73 -8.70
N ASN A 51 -6.46 -4.90 -8.93
CA ASN A 51 -5.75 -6.12 -9.38
C ASN A 51 -4.87 -5.96 -10.64
N TYR A 52 -5.20 -5.01 -11.52
CA TYR A 52 -4.41 -4.72 -12.72
C TYR A 52 -3.12 -3.92 -12.41
N LEU A 53 -3.01 -3.34 -11.21
CA LEU A 53 -1.82 -2.66 -10.67
C LEU A 53 -1.16 -3.45 -9.54
N ARG A 54 -1.44 -4.75 -9.39
CA ARG A 54 -0.87 -5.58 -8.30
C ARG A 54 0.66 -5.66 -8.25
N PHE A 55 1.34 -5.22 -9.31
CA PHE A 55 2.81 -5.12 -9.36
C PHE A 55 3.35 -3.85 -8.68
N VAL A 56 2.49 -2.85 -8.42
CA VAL A 56 2.90 -1.62 -7.74
C VAL A 56 3.24 -1.97 -6.30
N ARG A 57 4.37 -1.43 -5.84
CA ARG A 57 4.85 -1.59 -4.48
C ARG A 57 5.06 -0.22 -3.86
N GLY A 58 5.09 -0.15 -2.54
CA GLY A 58 5.21 1.14 -1.87
C GLY A 58 4.65 1.16 -0.47
N LEU A 59 4.56 2.37 0.07
CA LEU A 59 4.04 2.64 1.40
C LEU A 59 2.97 3.75 1.33
N ILE A 60 1.96 3.65 2.19
CA ILE A 60 0.99 4.71 2.48
C ILE A 60 1.02 4.95 3.99
N ASP A 61 1.35 6.18 4.40
CA ASP A 61 1.24 6.66 5.78
C ASP A 61 0.00 7.54 5.91
N SER A 62 -1.03 7.03 6.59
CA SER A 62 -2.30 7.74 6.80
C SER A 62 -2.35 8.39 8.16
N SER A 63 -2.83 9.64 8.23
CA SER A 63 -3.06 10.35 9.49
C SER A 63 -4.48 10.18 10.03
N ASP A 64 -5.41 9.73 9.17
CA ASP A 64 -6.86 9.72 9.43
C ASP A 64 -7.43 8.32 9.72
N LEU A 65 -6.70 7.26 9.42
CA LEU A 65 -7.15 5.89 9.68
C LEU A 65 -7.06 5.60 11.18
N PRO A 66 -8.13 5.06 11.82
CA PRO A 66 -8.07 4.72 13.22
C PRO A 66 -7.14 3.51 13.43
N LEU A 67 -6.40 3.48 14.54
CA LEU A 67 -5.36 2.46 14.81
C LEU A 67 -5.89 1.02 14.86
N ASN A 68 -7.21 0.83 14.88
CA ASN A 68 -7.90 -0.46 14.98
C ASN A 68 -8.42 -1.01 13.65
N VAL A 69 -7.88 -0.58 12.52
CA VAL A 69 -8.27 -1.12 11.20
C VAL A 69 -7.61 -2.49 11.02
N SER A 70 -8.42 -3.55 11.06
CA SER A 70 -8.03 -4.94 10.75
C SER A 70 -8.50 -5.35 9.36
#